data_AF-A0A512J7V3-F1
#
_entry.id   AF-A0A512J7V3-F1
#
_cell.length_a   1.000
_cell.length_b   1.000
_cell.length_c   1.000
_cell.angle_alpha   90.00
_cell.angle_beta   90.00
_cell.angle_gamma   90.00
#
_symmetry.space_group_name_H-M   'P 1'
#
loop_
_entity.id
_entity.type
_entity.pdbx_description
1 polymer ?
#
loop_
_entity_poly.entity_id
_entity_poly.type
_entity_poly.pdbx_seq_one_letter_code
_entity_poly.pdbx_strand_id
1 'polypeptide(L)' 'MRDVATASLAGRRVLVVEDQYLLACDMAQALGAEGAEVIGPVPTCSAASR' A
#
# COMPACT_ATOMS: atom_id res chain seq x y z
N MET A 1 -7.83 -5.40 -23.96
CA MET A 1 -6.67 -4.57 -23.58
C MET A 1 -7.23 -3.33 -22.90
N ARG A 2 -7.22 -3.27 -21.56
CA ARG A 2 -7.56 -2.03 -20.85
C ARG A 2 -6.25 -1.31 -20.61
N ASP A 3 -5.98 -0.33 -21.45
CA ASP A 3 -4.97 0.68 -21.19
C ASP A 3 -5.69 1.99 -20.87
N VAL A 4 -5.52 2.43 -19.63
CA VAL A 4 -5.34 3.81 -19.22
C VAL A 4 -4.74 3.72 -17.81
N ALA A 5 -3.47 4.08 -17.70
CA ALA A 5 -2.76 4.27 -16.44
C ALA A 5 -3.32 5.51 -15.71
N THR A 6 -4.59 5.47 -15.32
CA THR A 6 -5.10 6.26 -14.21
C THR A 6 -4.48 5.66 -12.97
N ALA A 7 -3.71 6.43 -12.19
CA ALA A 7 -3.27 6.06 -10.85
C ALA A 7 -4.43 5.39 -10.11
N SER A 8 -4.43 4.04 -10.11
CA SER A 8 -5.64 3.26 -9.91
C SER A 8 -6.14 3.31 -8.46
N LEU A 9 -5.27 3.80 -7.59
CA LEU A 9 -5.45 3.94 -6.15
C LEU A 9 -5.42 5.41 -5.71
N ALA A 10 -5.47 6.37 -6.64
CA ALA A 10 -5.51 7.79 -6.31
C ALA A 10 -6.62 8.12 -5.30
N GLY A 11 -6.24 8.81 -4.22
CA GLY A 11 -7.15 9.21 -3.14
C GLY A 11 -7.57 8.08 -2.20
N ARG A 12 -6.98 6.89 -2.32
CA ARG A 12 -7.18 5.79 -1.36
C ARG A 12 -6.09 5.83 -0.29
N ARG A 13 -6.49 5.64 0.96
CA ARG A 13 -5.58 5.42 2.09
C ARG A 13 -5.43 3.93 2.29
N VAL A 14 -4.19 3.44 2.26
CA VAL A 14 -3.89 2.00 2.31
C VAL A 14 -2.92 1.72 3.45
N LEU A 15 -3.26 0.74 4.29
CA LEU A 15 -2.37 0.19 5.30
C LEU A 15 -1.84 -1.15 4.78
N VAL A 16 -0.52 -1.32 4.81
CA VAL A 16 0.10 -2.60 4.43
C VAL A 16 0.34 -3.41 5.70
N VAL A 17 -0.22 -4.61 5.77
CA VAL A 17 -0.03 -5.51 6.91
C VAL A 17 0.74 -6.72 6.41
N GLU A 18 2.01 -6.81 6.80
CA GLU A 18 2.91 -7.88 6.36
C GLU A 18 3.99 -8.13 7.40
N ASP A 19 4.26 -9.41 7.65
CA ASP A 19 5.25 -9.84 8.63
C ASP A 19 6.70 -9.63 8.16
N GLN A 20 6.91 -9.56 6.85
CA GLN A 20 8.22 -9.35 6.22
C GLN A 20 8.43 -7.87 5.85
N TYR A 21 9.34 -7.21 6.58
CA TYR A 21 9.61 -5.78 6.42
C TYR A 21 9.96 -5.35 4.99
N LEU A 22 10.86 -6.08 4.30
CA LEU A 22 11.28 -5.73 2.94
C LEU A 22 10.10 -5.84 1.96
N LEU A 23 9.33 -6.93 2.04
CA LEU A 23 8.15 -7.12 1.19
C LEU A 23 7.09 -6.04 1.47
N ALA A 24 6.88 -5.68 2.73
CA ALA A 24 5.98 -4.61 3.12
C ALA A 24 6.41 -3.26 2.53
N CYS A 25 7.71 -2.98 2.52
CA CYS A 25 8.27 -1.76 1.92
C CYS A 25 8.08 -1.76 0.41
N ASP A 26 8.38 -2.86 -0.27
CA ASP A 26 8.22 -2.98 -1.73
C ASP A 26 6.76 -2.78 -2.14
N MET A 27 5.81 -3.36 -1.41
CA MET A 27 4.39 -3.14 -1.65
C MET A 27 3.96 -1.71 -1.37
N ALA A 28 4.44 -1.09 -0.28
CA ALA A 28 4.17 0.31 -0.01
C ALA A 28 4.65 1.22 -1.15
N GLN A 29 5.83 0.97 -1.72
CA GLN A 29 6.34 1.72 -2.88
C GLN A 29 5.47 1.51 -4.12
N ALA A 30 5.10 0.26 -4.44
CA ALA A 30 4.25 -0.04 -5.59
C ALA A 30 2.86 0.60 -5.49
N LEU A 31 2.23 0.54 -4.31
CA LEU A 31 0.94 1.17 -4.04
C LEU A 31 1.02 2.70 -4.12
N GLY A 32 2.10 3.29 -3.61
CA GLY A 32 2.35 4.73 -3.70
C GLY A 32 2.55 5.20 -5.15
N ALA A 33 3.25 4.41 -5.97
CA ALA A 33 3.41 4.68 -7.40
C ALA A 33 2.06 4.68 -8.15
N GLU A 34 1.08 3.91 -7.67
CA GLU A 34 -0.31 3.89 -8.15
C GLU A 34 -1.20 4.99 -7.55
N GLY A 35 -0.63 5.92 -6.78
CA GLY A 35 -1.32 7.09 -6.21
C GLY A 35 -2.00 6.86 -4.87
N ALA A 36 -1.75 5.72 -4.20
CA ALA A 36 -2.25 5.49 -2.85
C ALA A 36 -1.50 6.34 -1.81
N GLU A 37 -2.21 6.82 -0.79
CA GLU A 37 -1.62 7.30 0.45
C GLU A 37 -1.36 6.10 1.36
N VAL A 38 -0.11 5.63 1.40
CA VAL A 38 0.26 4.51 2.27
C VAL A 38 0.47 5.03 3.70
N ILE A 39 -0.36 4.59 4.63
CA ILE A 39 -0.35 5.05 6.03
C ILE A 39 0.56 4.20 6.95
N GLY A 40 1.33 3.29 6.36
CA GLY A 40 2.44 2.58 7.01
C GLY A 40 2.40 1.06 6.78
N PRO A 41 3.55 0.41 6.65
CA PRO A 41 3.65 -1.02 6.83
C PRO A 41 3.62 -1.38 8.33
N VAL A 42 2.84 -2.38 8.70
CA VAL A 42 2.80 -2.92 10.07
C VAL A 42 2.97 -4.44 10.04
N PRO A 43 3.63 -5.04 11.05
CA PRO A 43 3.98 -6.46 11.02
C PRO A 43 2.79 -7.40 11.26
N THR A 44 1.67 -6.89 11.80
CA THR A 44 0.51 -7.70 12.17
C THR A 44 -0.78 -6.89 12.09
N CYS A 45 -1.91 -7.58 11.94
CA CYS A 45 -3.23 -6.96 12.02
C CYS A 45 -3.51 -6.33 13.40
N SER A 46 -2.88 -6.83 14.47
CA SER A 46 -3.03 -6.24 15.81
C SER A 46 -2.38 -4.84 15.88
N ALA A 47 -1.26 -4.66 15.17
CA ALA A 47 -0.59 -3.36 15.05
C ALA A 47 -1.36 -2.38 14.13
N ALA A 48 -2.29 -2.88 13.31
CA ALA A 48 -3.22 -2.08 12.52
C ALA A 48 -4.33 -1.49 13.41
N SER A 49 -4.00 -0.42 14.14
CA SER A 49 -4.99 0.36 14.88
C SER A 49 -5.81 1.25 13.93
N ARG A 50 -7.08 1.47 14.28
CA ARG A 50 -8.11 2.11 13.44
C ARG A 50 -8.08 3.63 13.52
#